data_AF-A0A972PH96-F1
#
_entry.id   AF-A0A972PH96-F1
#
_cell.length_a   1.000
_cell.length_b   1.000
_cell.length_c   1.000
_cell.angle_alpha   90.00
_cell.angle_beta   90.00
_cell.angle_gamma   90.00
#
_symmetry.space_group_name_H-M   'P 1'
#
loop_
_entity.id
_entity.type
_entity.pdbx_description
1 polymer ?
#
loop_
_entity_poly.entity_id
_entity_poly.type
_entity_poly.pdbx_seq_one_letter_code
_entity_poly.pdbx_strand_id
1 'polypeptide(L)'
;MDKNEIIEKLGKKICEDILKDTGRILAPDEVLISSGLIDSFSLVDLALIAEQMFGVRIEDYELNADTFDNLEQLAEIIVERKG
;
A
#
# COMPACT_ATOMS: atom_id res chain seq x y z
N MET A 1 -2.67 -16.71 -0.79
CA MET A 1 -2.73 -15.40 -1.46
C MET A 1 -1.29 -14.99 -1.61
N ASP A 2 -0.81 -14.93 -2.84
CA ASP A 2 0.60 -14.72 -3.10
C ASP A 2 0.96 -13.23 -2.94
N LYS A 3 2.20 -12.92 -2.54
CA LYS A 3 2.69 -11.54 -2.38
C LYS A 3 2.43 -10.70 -3.64
N ASN A 4 2.65 -11.29 -4.82
CA ASN A 4 2.40 -10.62 -6.10
C ASN A 4 0.92 -10.24 -6.30
N GLU A 5 -0.02 -11.10 -5.90
CA GLU A 5 -1.45 -10.76 -5.99
C GLU A 5 -1.83 -9.59 -5.06
N ILE A 6 -1.19 -9.52 -3.88
CA ILE A 6 -1.40 -8.44 -2.92
C ILE A 6 -0.90 -7.11 -3.50
N ILE A 7 0.31 -7.11 -4.08
CA ILE A 7 0.89 -5.94 -4.76
C ILE A 7 -0.02 -5.47 -5.90
N GLU A 8 -0.47 -6.37 -6.77
CA GLU A 8 -1.34 -6.00 -7.90
C GLU A 8 -2.67 -5.38 -7.43
N LYS A 9 -3.30 -5.96 -6.39
CA LYS A 9 -4.55 -5.44 -5.83
C LYS A 9 -4.35 -4.11 -5.12
N LEU A 10 -3.30 -3.98 -4.30
CA LEU A 10 -2.96 -2.73 -3.63
C LEU A 10 -2.67 -1.63 -4.63
N GLY A 11 -1.80 -1.89 -5.61
CA GLY A 11 -1.44 -0.92 -6.65
C GLY A 11 -2.67 -0.41 -7.39
N LYS A 12 -3.57 -1.31 -7.82
CA LYS A 12 -4.85 -0.90 -8.42
C LYS A 12 -5.70 -0.05 -7.48
N LYS A 13 -5.82 -0.44 -6.21
CA LYS A 13 -6.69 0.25 -5.26
C LYS A 13 -6.14 1.62 -4.88
N ILE A 14 -4.83 1.75 -4.73
CA ILE A 14 -4.13 3.02 -4.52
C ILE A 14 -4.34 3.92 -5.73
N CYS A 15 -4.16 3.41 -6.95
CA CYS A 15 -4.43 4.16 -8.17
C CYS A 15 -5.88 4.66 -8.25
N GLU A 16 -6.85 3.82 -7.90
CA GLU A 16 -8.28 4.14 -7.95
C GLU A 16 -8.75 5.09 -6.83
N ASP A 17 -8.41 4.80 -5.57
CA ASP A 17 -8.92 5.52 -4.41
C ASP A 17 -8.06 6.73 -4.05
N ILE A 18 -6.73 6.59 -4.08
CA ILE A 18 -5.78 7.62 -3.65
C ILE A 18 -5.40 8.53 -4.81
N LEU A 19 -4.79 7.97 -5.87
CA LEU A 19 -4.26 8.77 -6.98
C LEU A 19 -5.36 9.27 -7.94
N LYS A 20 -6.57 8.71 -7.84
CA LYS A 20 -7.69 8.96 -8.77
C LYS A 20 -7.31 8.77 -10.25
N ASP A 21 -6.31 7.91 -10.51
CA ASP A 21 -5.77 7.62 -11.83
C ASP A 21 -5.69 6.10 -12.03
N THR A 22 -6.80 5.52 -12.51
CA THR A 22 -6.93 4.07 -12.73
C THR A 22 -6.14 3.57 -13.94
N GLY A 23 -5.59 4.47 -14.76
CA GLY A 23 -4.73 4.14 -15.90
C GLY A 23 -3.26 3.95 -15.50
N ARG A 24 -2.87 4.45 -14.32
CA ARG A 24 -1.51 4.30 -13.80
C ARG A 24 -1.27 2.88 -13.29
N ILE A 25 -0.09 2.36 -13.62
CA ILE A 25 0.43 1.09 -13.09
C ILE A 25 1.61 1.45 -12.19
N LEU A 26 1.48 1.12 -10.91
CA LEU A 26 2.56 1.29 -9.92
C LEU A 26 3.47 0.06 -9.96
N ALA A 27 4.78 0.27 -10.03
CA ALA A 27 5.73 -0.83 -9.91
C ALA A 27 5.86 -1.25 -8.42
N PRO A 28 6.15 -2.54 -8.14
CA PRO A 28 6.34 -3.03 -6.77
C PRO A 28 7.42 -2.28 -5.98
N ASP A 29 8.51 -1.92 -6.67
CA ASP A 29 9.67 -1.23 -6.12
C ASP A 29 9.56 0.31 -6.26
N GLU A 30 8.44 0.80 -6.79
CA GLU A 30 8.23 2.25 -6.95
C GLU A 30 8.08 2.91 -5.59
N VAL A 31 8.91 3.93 -5.37
CA VAL A 31 8.86 4.79 -4.20
C VAL A 31 7.54 5.56 -4.21
N LEU A 32 6.74 5.44 -3.16
CA LEU A 32 5.41 6.01 -3.02
C LEU A 32 5.42 7.23 -2.09
N ILE A 33 6.06 7.12 -0.92
CA ILE A 33 5.96 8.14 0.12
C ILE A 33 7.08 9.16 -0.06
N SER A 34 8.33 8.70 -0.14
CA SER A 34 9.48 9.61 -0.29
C SER A 34 9.50 10.32 -1.65
N SER A 35 8.83 9.76 -2.67
CA SER A 35 8.65 10.40 -3.97
C SER A 35 7.59 11.51 -3.95
N GLY A 36 6.75 11.55 -2.91
CA GLY A 36 5.60 12.43 -2.83
C GLY A 36 4.41 11.99 -3.69
N LEU A 37 4.38 10.73 -4.15
CA LEU A 37 3.18 10.18 -4.82
C LEU A 37 2.02 9.98 -3.84
N ILE A 38 2.32 9.62 -2.60
CA ILE A 38 1.35 9.43 -1.53
C ILE A 38 1.66 10.42 -0.40
N ASP A 39 0.67 11.24 -0.08
CA ASP A 39 0.71 12.15 1.07
C ASP A 39 0.37 11.43 2.38
N SER A 40 0.78 12.00 3.52
CA SER A 40 0.53 11.44 4.85
C SER A 40 -0.95 11.13 5.13
N PHE A 41 -1.87 11.91 4.55
CA PHE A 41 -3.31 11.64 4.67
C PHE A 41 -3.72 10.36 3.95
N SER A 42 -3.19 10.16 2.74
CA SER A 42 -3.49 9.00 1.91
C SER A 42 -2.92 7.70 2.48
N LEU A 43 -1.96 7.78 3.41
CA LEU A 43 -1.49 6.61 4.14
C LEU A 43 -2.58 6.00 5.04
N VAL A 44 -3.47 6.84 5.60
CA VAL A 44 -4.62 6.37 6.38
C VAL A 44 -5.59 5.60 5.48
N ASP A 45 -5.87 6.11 4.28
CA ASP A 45 -6.66 5.38 3.28
C ASP A 45 -5.99 4.06 2.90
N LEU A 46 -4.67 4.05 2.81
CA LEU A 46 -3.88 2.85 2.51
C LEU A 46 -4.03 1.78 3.60
N ALA A 47 -3.96 2.17 4.87
CA ALA A 47 -4.20 1.29 6.01
C ALA A 47 -5.62 0.70 5.99
N LEU A 48 -6.61 1.54 5.69
CA LEU A 48 -8.00 1.12 5.55
C LEU A 48 -8.17 0.14 4.39
N ILE A 49 -7.54 0.40 3.24
CA ILE A 49 -7.55 -0.50 2.09
C ILE A 49 -6.96 -1.86 2.47
N ALA A 50 -5.83 -1.89 3.18
CA ALA A 50 -5.21 -3.12 3.64
C ALA A 50 -6.11 -3.90 4.62
N GLU A 51 -6.75 -3.19 5.56
CA GLU A 51 -7.68 -3.77 6.52
C GLU A 51 -8.94 -4.31 5.84
N GLN A 52 -9.54 -3.57 4.91
CA GLN A 52 -10.77 -3.98 4.22
C GLN A 52 -10.52 -5.12 3.21
N MET A 53 -9.41 -5.08 2.47
CA MET A 53 -9.11 -6.10 1.45
C MET A 53 -8.52 -7.38 2.03
N PHE A 54 -7.66 -7.25 3.05
CA PHE A 54 -6.89 -8.35 3.58
C PHE A 54 -7.21 -8.68 5.04
N GLY A 55 -7.96 -7.84 5.77
CA GLY A 55 -8.18 -8.03 7.20
C GLY A 55 -6.94 -7.71 8.05
N VAL A 56 -5.95 -7.00 7.47
CA VAL A 56 -4.72 -6.63 8.16
C VAL A 56 -4.79 -5.18 8.60
N ARG A 57 -4.74 -4.96 9.91
CA ARG A 57 -4.66 -3.62 10.47
C ARG A 57 -3.20 -3.16 10.50
N ILE A 58 -2.95 -1.98 9.93
CA ILE A 58 -1.65 -1.30 9.98
C ILE A 58 -1.79 -0.14 10.96
N GLU A 59 -0.85 -0.02 11.90
CA GLU A 59 -0.91 1.03 12.92
C GLU A 59 -0.40 2.37 12.35
N ASP A 60 -0.91 3.49 12.87
CA ASP A 60 -0.59 4.83 12.37
C ASP A 60 0.92 5.16 12.44
N TYR A 61 1.61 4.64 13.47
CA TYR A 61 3.06 4.81 13.60
C TYR A 61 3.88 4.00 12.58
N GLU A 62 3.26 3.07 11.86
CA GLU A 62 3.89 2.30 10.77
C GLU A 62 3.63 2.95 9.41
N LEU A 63 2.70 3.91 9.34
CA LEU A 63 2.34 4.62 8.11
C LEU A 63 3.33 5.73 7.81
N ASN A 64 4.54 5.35 7.41
CA ASN A 64 5.60 6.28 7.03
C ASN A 64 6.66 5.62 6.14
N ALA A 65 7.42 6.47 5.45
CA ALA A 65 8.48 6.07 4.53
C ALA A 65 9.60 5.25 5.19
N ASP A 66 9.86 5.45 6.49
CA ASP A 66 10.86 4.68 7.22
C ASP A 66 10.43 3.21 7.45
N THR A 67 9.11 2.95 7.47
CA THR A 67 8.56 1.60 7.67
C THR A 67 8.27 0.91 6.35
N PHE A 68 7.66 1.61 5.39
CA PHE A 68 7.50 1.13 4.02
C PHE A 68 7.50 2.32 3.07
N ASP A 69 8.17 2.17 1.94
CA ASP A 69 8.21 3.23 0.93
C ASP A 69 7.70 2.75 -0.44
N ASN A 70 7.37 1.47 -0.59
CA ASN A 70 6.90 0.89 -1.84
C ASN A 70 5.84 -0.20 -1.61
N LEU A 71 5.19 -0.64 -2.70
CA LEU A 71 4.15 -1.67 -2.62
C LEU A 71 4.69 -3.01 -2.16
N GLU A 72 5.93 -3.33 -2.50
CA GLU A 72 6.58 -4.58 -2.11
C GLU A 72 6.69 -4.71 -0.58
N GLN A 73 7.25 -3.69 0.09
CA GLN A 73 7.40 -3.66 1.55
C GLN A 73 6.04 -3.72 2.24
N LEU A 74 5.07 -2.96 1.74
CA LEU A 74 3.72 -2.99 2.27
C LEU A 74 3.07 -4.38 2.14
N ALA A 75 3.22 -5.01 0.97
CA ALA A 75 2.70 -6.36 0.75
C ALA A 75 3.37 -7.39 1.65
N GLU A 76 4.66 -7.22 1.95
CA GLU A 76 5.39 -8.07 2.90
C GLU A 76 4.79 -7.99 4.31
N ILE A 77 4.55 -6.77 4.82
CA ILE A 77 3.88 -6.54 6.12
C ILE A 77 2.51 -7.24 6.17
N ILE A 78 1.74 -7.14 5.08
CA ILE A 78 0.41 -7.77 4.98
C ILE A 78 0.51 -9.30 4.98
N VAL A 79 1.49 -9.86 4.26
CA VAL A 79 1.73 -11.31 4.23
C VAL A 79 2.16 -11.80 5.61
N GLU A 80 3.09 -11.12 6.27
CA GLU A 80 3.58 -11.48 7.59
C GLU A 80 2.47 -11.48 8.64
N ARG A 81 1.57 -10.49 8.61
CA ARG A 81 0.44 -10.41 9.56
C ARG A 81 -0.71 -11.38 9.26
N LYS A 82 -0.80 -11.88 8.03
CA LYS A 82 -1.78 -12.90 7.65
C LYS A 82 -1.35 -14.32 8.00
N GLY A 83 -0.05 -14.56 8.14
CA GLY A 83 0.54 -15.86 8.50
C GLY A 83 0.32 -16.22 9.96
#